data_AF-A0A1I7JHZ7-F1
#
_entry.id   AF-A0A1I7JHZ7-F1
#
_cell.length_a   1.000
_cell.length_b   1.000
_cell.length_c   1.000
_cell.angle_alpha   90.00
_cell.angle_beta   90.00
_cell.angle_gamma   90.00
#
_symmetry.space_group_name_H-M   'P 1'
#
loop_
_entity.id
_entity.type
_entity.pdbx_description
1 polymer ?
#
loop_
_entity_poly.entity_id
_entity_poly.type
_entity_poly.pdbx_seq_one_letter_code
_entity_poly.pdbx_strand_id
1 'polypeptide(L)' 'MHSNASPLELWYNGLINKSIDELSILDISRMLRQGVLLDMAMTKAMDILISNPFEGEIYDGDLLKQVIRALKSKKVF' A
#
# COMPACT_ATOMS: atom_id res chain seq x y z
N MET A 1 -18.24 24.09 -0.83
CA MET A 1 -16.86 24.12 -0.32
C MET A 1 -16.07 23.06 -1.07
N HIS A 2 -15.22 23.45 -2.01
CA HIS A 2 -14.24 22.50 -2.56
C HIS A 2 -13.20 22.25 -1.48
N SER A 3 -13.07 21.02 -1.02
CA SER A 3 -12.00 20.64 -0.10
C SER A 3 -10.66 20.88 -0.80
N ASN A 4 -9.81 21.76 -0.25
CA ASN A 4 -8.41 21.96 -0.68
C ASN A 4 -7.51 20.75 -0.33
N ALA A 5 -8.09 19.58 -0.09
CA ALA A 5 -7.37 18.38 0.28
C ALA A 5 -6.64 17.81 -0.93
N SER A 6 -5.36 17.49 -0.74
CA SER A 6 -4.53 16.83 -1.73
C SER A 6 -5.10 15.44 -2.07
N PRO A 7 -4.78 14.88 -3.25
CA PRO A 7 -5.22 13.54 -3.62
C PRO A 7 -4.85 12.45 -2.60
N LEU A 8 -3.72 12.60 -1.88
CA LEU A 8 -3.31 11.67 -0.82
C LEU A 8 -4.16 11.80 0.44
N GLU A 9 -4.55 13.02 0.82
CA GLU A 9 -5.46 13.23 1.96
C GLU A 9 -6.84 12.66 1.66
N LEU A 10 -7.36 12.89 0.45
CA LEU A 10 -8.64 12.31 0.02
C LEU A 10 -8.59 10.77 0.02
N TRP A 11 -7.50 10.19 -0.46
CA TRP A 11 -7.29 8.74 -0.41
C TRP A 11 -7.21 8.23 1.04
N TYR A 12 -6.44 8.89 1.90
CA TYR A 12 -6.28 8.50 3.30
C TYR A 12 -7.61 8.57 4.07
N ASN A 13 -8.39 9.63 3.85
CA ASN A 13 -9.73 9.76 4.43
C ASN A 13 -10.69 8.67 3.95
N GLY A 14 -10.52 8.19 2.71
CA GLY A 14 -11.23 7.01 2.22
C GLY A 14 -10.74 5.72 2.89
N LEU A 15 -9.41 5.57 3.02
CA LEU A 15 -8.75 4.39 3.58
C LEU A 15 -9.20 4.10 5.01
N ILE A 16 -9.28 5.12 5.88
CA ILE A 16 -9.65 4.95 7.30
C ILE A 16 -11.08 4.42 7.50
N ASN A 17 -11.92 4.51 6.48
CA ASN A 17 -13.30 4.01 6.51
C ASN A 17 -13.43 2.60 5.93
N LYS A 18 -12.36 2.03 5.37
CA LYS A 18 -12.36 0.67 4.83
C LYS A 18 -12.04 -0.34 5.93
N SER A 19 -12.72 -1.48 5.89
CA SER A 19 -12.29 -2.67 6.61
C SER A 19 -11.06 -3.28 5.93
N ILE A 20 -10.36 -4.15 6.68
CA ILE A 20 -9.13 -4.82 6.22
C ILE A 20 -9.38 -5.65 4.94
N ASP A 21 -10.58 -6.19 4.78
CA ASP A 21 -10.94 -7.05 3.64
C ASP A 21 -11.36 -6.25 2.39
N GLU A 22 -11.61 -4.95 2.55
CA GLU A 22 -11.92 -4.02 1.45
C GLU A 22 -10.66 -3.33 0.89
N LEU A 23 -9.48 -3.65 1.43
CA LEU A 23 -8.21 -3.09 0.96
C LEU A 23 -7.89 -3.61 -0.44
N SER A 24 -7.85 -2.68 -1.39
CA SER A 24 -7.43 -2.97 -2.76
C SER A 24 -5.90 -3.00 -2.89
N ILE A 25 -5.40 -3.56 -3.99
CA ILE A 25 -3.96 -3.50 -4.30
C ILE A 25 -3.45 -2.06 -4.39
N LEU A 26 -4.28 -1.13 -4.86
CA LEU A 26 -3.98 0.30 -4.87
C LEU A 26 -3.77 0.86 -3.46
N ASP A 27 -4.62 0.47 -2.50
CA ASP A 27 -4.50 0.90 -1.11
C ASP A 27 -3.21 0.36 -0.50
N ILE A 28 -2.96 -0.94 -0.66
CA ILE A 28 -1.75 -1.61 -0.14
C ILE A 28 -0.48 -0.98 -0.73
N SER A 29 -0.44 -0.79 -2.05
CA SER A 29 0.67 -0.13 -2.74
C SER A 29 0.89 1.30 -2.24
N ARG A 30 -0.17 2.09 -2.05
CA ARG A 30 -0.06 3.45 -1.50
C ARG A 30 0.38 3.45 -0.04
N MET A 31 -0.13 2.54 0.79
CA MET A 31 0.30 2.37 2.19
C MET A 31 1.81 2.09 2.27
N LEU A 32 2.33 1.18 1.43
CA LEU A 32 3.76 0.88 1.32
C LEU A 32 4.59 2.12 0.91
N ARG A 33 4.13 2.88 -0.10
CA ARG A 33 4.85 4.07 -0.59
C ARG A 33 4.84 5.23 0.40
N GLN A 34 3.73 5.43 1.11
CA GLN A 34 3.57 6.53 2.09
C GLN A 34 4.04 6.16 3.50
N GLY A 35 4.34 4.89 3.77
CA GLY A 35 4.74 4.42 5.10
C GLY A 35 3.58 4.44 6.12
N VAL A 36 2.34 4.31 5.65
CA VAL A 36 1.12 4.37 6.47
C VAL A 36 0.67 2.94 6.78
N LEU A 37 0.34 2.65 8.04
CA LEU A 37 -0.15 1.32 8.48
C LEU A 37 0.75 0.18 7.96
N LEU A 38 2.07 0.38 8.03
CA LEU A 38 3.04 -0.40 7.27
C LEU A 38 3.02 -1.89 7.61
N ASP A 39 2.78 -2.27 8.87
CA ASP A 39 2.75 -3.69 9.25
C ASP A 39 1.53 -4.42 8.65
N MET A 40 0.39 -3.73 8.55
CA MET A 40 -0.81 -4.24 7.86
C MET A 40 -0.56 -4.33 6.34
N ALA A 41 0.04 -3.28 5.76
CA ALA A 41 0.38 -3.25 4.34
C ALA A 41 1.33 -4.40 3.97
N MET A 42 2.36 -4.63 4.79
CA MET A 42 3.31 -5.73 4.62
C MET A 42 2.62 -7.09 4.72
N THR A 43 1.75 -7.29 5.71
CA THR A 43 1.02 -8.55 5.89
C THR A 43 0.18 -8.87 4.65
N LYS A 44 -0.69 -7.95 4.24
CA LYS A 44 -1.55 -8.15 3.05
C LYS A 44 -0.74 -8.26 1.75
N ALA A 45 0.35 -7.50 1.61
CA ALA A 45 1.21 -7.62 0.44
C ALA A 45 1.88 -9.00 0.36
N MET A 46 2.30 -9.57 1.49
CA MET A 46 2.86 -10.92 1.52
C MET A 46 1.82 -11.98 1.16
N ASP A 47 0.60 -11.88 1.67
CA ASP A 47 -0.50 -12.81 1.31
C ASP A 47 -0.73 -12.83 -0.21
N ILE A 48 -0.78 -11.64 -0.83
CA ILE A 48 -0.94 -11.48 -2.28
C ILE A 48 0.26 -12.08 -3.03
N LEU A 49 1.48 -11.74 -2.63
CA LEU A 49 2.71 -12.18 -3.32
C LEU A 49 2.97 -13.69 -3.20
N ILE A 50 2.56 -14.31 -2.09
CA ILE A 50 2.61 -15.78 -1.93
C ILE A 50 1.68 -16.46 -2.93
N SER A 51 0.52 -15.86 -3.21
CA SER A 51 -0.43 -16.37 -4.21
C SER A 51 0.03 -16.10 -5.64
N ASN A 52 0.48 -14.88 -5.94
CA ASN A 52 1.00 -14.49 -7.25
C ASN A 52 2.10 -13.42 -7.11
N PRO A 53 3.38 -13.75 -7.34
CA PRO A 53 4.49 -12.81 -7.18
C PRO A 53 4.52 -11.71 -8.25
N PHE A 54 3.73 -11.84 -9.32
CA PHE A 54 3.60 -10.84 -10.38
C PHE A 54 2.46 -9.84 -10.13
N GLU A 55 1.73 -9.91 -9.02
CA GLU A 55 0.74 -8.89 -8.70
C GLU A 55 1.36 -7.49 -8.54
N GLY A 56 0.58 -6.46 -8.87
CA GLY A 56 1.02 -5.08 -8.84
C GLY A 56 -0.09 -4.08 -9.18
N GLU A 57 0.10 -2.82 -8.79
CA GLU A 57 -0.83 -1.75 -9.15
C GLU A 57 -0.60 -1.27 -10.59
N ILE A 58 0.66 -1.01 -10.96
CA ILE A 58 0.99 -0.34 -12.23
C ILE A 58 1.41 -1.34 -13.31
N TYR A 59 2.16 -2.38 -12.94
CA TYR A 59 2.68 -3.41 -13.83
C TYR A 59 3.01 -4.68 -13.05
N ASP A 60 3.24 -5.78 -13.77
CA ASP A 60 3.53 -7.08 -13.16
C ASP A 60 4.78 -7.04 -12.27
N GLY A 61 4.61 -7.43 -11.00
CA GLY A 61 5.66 -7.43 -9.99
C GLY A 61 5.93 -6.05 -9.36
N ASP A 62 5.10 -5.04 -9.63
CA ASP A 62 5.20 -3.74 -8.99
C ASP A 62 5.02 -3.81 -7.46
N LEU A 63 4.15 -4.69 -6.96
CA LEU A 63 3.97 -4.88 -5.52
C LEU A 63 5.24 -5.41 -4.85
N LEU A 64 5.90 -6.39 -5.47
CA LEU A 64 7.15 -6.95 -4.96
C LEU A 64 8.25 -5.89 -4.85
N LYS A 65 8.38 -5.02 -5.86
CA LYS A 65 9.34 -3.90 -5.84
C LYS A 65 9.04 -2.93 -4.69
N GLN A 66 7.77 -2.65 -4.42
CA GLN A 66 7.34 -1.78 -3.34
C GLN A 66 7.66 -2.37 -1.95
N VAL A 67 7.40 -3.66 -1.75
CA VAL A 67 7.76 -4.38 -0.52
C VAL A 67 9.26 -4.34 -0.27
N ILE A 68 10.08 -4.63 -1.29
CA ILE A 68 11.55 -4.56 -1.19
C ILE A 68 12.00 -3.15 -0.83
N ARG A 69 11.41 -2.12 -1.43
CA ARG A 69 11.72 -0.72 -1.11
C ARG A 69 11.38 -0.39 0.35
N ALA A 70 10.19 -0.77 0.83
CA ALA A 70 9.78 -0.54 2.21
C ALA A 70 10.71 -1.24 3.22
N LEU A 71 11.14 -2.48 2.94
CA LEU A 71 12.11 -3.21 3.75
C LEU A 71 13.48 -2.52 3.80
N LYS A 72 13.95 -1.99 2.67
CA LYS A 72 15.20 -1.20 2.62
C LYS A 72 15.08 0.09 3.44
N SER A 73 13.94 0.77 3.39
CA SER A 73 13.70 1.99 4.17
C SER A 73 13.64 1.75 5.68
N LYS A 74 13.18 0.58 6.16
CA LYS A 74 13.22 0.22 7.60
C LYS A 74 14.64 -0.07 8.12
N LYS A 75 15.59 -0.47 7.26
CA LYS A 75 16.97 -0.84 7.66
C LYS A 75 17.94 0.34 7.86
N VAL A 76 17.47 1.59 7.82
CA VAL A 76 18.32 2.80 7.89
C VAL A 76 18.39 3.40 9.31
N PHE A 77 17.89 2.71 10.34
CA PHE A 77 18.06 3.08 11.75
C PHE A 77 18.73 1.96 12.53
#